data_AF-A0A8J1ZHX9-F1
#
_entry.id   AF-A0A8J1ZHX9-F1
#
_cell.length_a   1.000
_cell.length_b   1.000
_cell.length_c   1.000
_cell.angle_alpha   90.00
_cell.angle_beta   90.00
_cell.angle_gamma   90.00
#
_symmetry.space_group_name_H-M   'P 1'
#
loop_
_entity.id
_entity.type
_entity.pdbx_description
1 polymer ?
#
loop_
_entity_poly.entity_id
_entity_poly.type
_entity_poly.pdbx_seq_one_letter_code
_entity_poly.pdbx_strand_id
1 'polypeptide(L)' 'MPPPQGSSGRPEDYDSEEEDRKKICSYCSKSLCAFWTVPCQHAGACKKCAMRLATGGKCKVCGALFAGWERI' A
#
# COMPACT_ATOMS: atom_id res chain seq x y z
N MET A 1 -15.53 40.38 40.98
CA MET A 1 -14.89 40.94 39.77
C MET A 1 -14.00 39.84 39.17
N PRO A 2 -13.84 39.83 37.84
CA PRO A 2 -14.04 38.69 36.93
C PRO A 2 -12.83 37.74 36.77
N PRO A 3 -12.98 36.56 36.11
CA PRO A 3 -11.87 35.86 35.43
C PRO A 3 -11.47 36.71 34.19
N PRO A 4 -10.61 36.34 33.21
CA PRO A 4 -9.78 35.15 32.93
C PRO A 4 -8.29 35.58 32.65
N GLN A 5 -7.31 34.81 32.19
CA GLN A 5 -7.09 34.25 30.84
C GLN A 5 -5.67 33.65 30.84
N GLY A 6 -5.47 32.60 30.04
CA GLY A 6 -4.13 32.05 29.77
C GLY A 6 -4.19 30.54 29.59
N SER A 7 -4.99 30.05 28.65
CA SER A 7 -4.49 29.65 27.32
C SER A 7 -3.58 28.42 27.39
N SER A 8 -4.10 27.26 26.97
CA SER A 8 -3.67 26.64 25.69
C SER A 8 -2.30 25.94 25.84
N GLY A 9 -2.14 24.64 25.65
CA GLY A 9 -2.85 23.80 24.71
C GLY A 9 -2.71 22.32 25.05
N ARG A 10 -3.74 21.62 24.60
CA ARG A 10 -3.84 20.18 24.44
C ARG A 10 -2.89 19.77 23.31
N PRO A 11 -1.94 18.84 23.50
CA PRO A 11 -1.45 18.06 22.38
C PRO A 11 -2.52 17.02 22.03
N GLU A 12 -3.41 17.42 21.13
CA GLU A 12 -4.04 16.52 20.18
C GLU A 12 -3.02 16.09 19.12
N ASP A 13 -3.37 15.01 18.42
CA ASP A 13 -2.66 14.43 17.28
C ASP A 13 -1.45 13.55 17.66
N TYR A 14 -1.76 12.39 18.27
CA TYR A 14 -1.00 11.20 17.89
C TYR A 14 -1.66 10.64 16.63
N ASP A 15 -1.12 11.12 15.52
CA ASP A 15 -1.47 10.75 14.16
C ASP A 15 -1.48 9.23 13.99
N SER A 16 -2.48 8.79 13.25
CA SER A 16 -2.88 7.43 13.01
C SER A 16 -1.74 6.62 12.40
N GLU A 17 -1.07 5.75 13.18
CA GLU A 17 -0.09 4.75 12.70
C GLU A 17 -0.78 3.61 11.90
N GLU A 18 -1.67 3.96 10.96
CA GLU A 18 -2.42 3.03 10.12
C GLU A 18 -1.87 2.97 8.68
N GLU A 19 -0.62 3.40 8.47
CA GLU A 19 0.04 3.38 7.16
C GLU A 19 0.94 2.16 6.90
N ASP A 20 1.15 1.26 7.87
CA ASP A 20 2.21 0.25 7.78
C ASP A 20 1.79 -1.12 7.21
N ARG A 21 0.81 -1.16 6.30
CA ARG A 21 0.47 -2.40 5.55
C ARG A 21 0.34 -2.25 4.04
N LYS A 22 0.60 -1.06 3.50
CA LYS A 22 0.62 -0.88 2.04
C LYS A 22 1.95 -1.41 1.50
N LYS A 23 1.98 -2.70 1.15
CA LYS A 23 3.16 -3.36 0.57
C LYS A 23 3.62 -2.58 -0.66
N ILE A 24 4.89 -2.17 -0.69
CA ILE A 24 5.47 -1.45 -1.84
C ILE A 24 5.63 -2.43 -3.01
N CYS A 25 5.45 -1.95 -4.24
CA CYS A 25 5.62 -2.73 -5.46
C CYS A 25 6.99 -3.38 -5.57
N SER A 26 7.05 -4.70 -5.67
CA SER A 26 8.31 -5.46 -5.80
C SER A 26 9.01 -5.28 -7.16
N TYR A 27 8.39 -4.59 -8.13
CA TYR A 27 8.98 -4.32 -9.44
C TYR A 27 9.61 -2.93 -9.53
N CYS A 28 8.90 -1.90 -9.04
CA CYS A 28 9.39 -0.53 -9.14
C CYS A 28 9.89 0.04 -7.82
N SER A 29 9.53 -0.56 -6.68
CA SER A 29 9.83 -0.09 -5.32
C SER A 29 9.51 1.38 -5.06
N LYS A 30 8.70 2.01 -5.92
CA LYS A 30 8.40 3.45 -5.96
C LYS A 30 6.95 3.76 -5.65
N SER A 31 6.09 2.74 -5.69
CA SER A 31 4.65 2.91 -5.60
C SER A 31 4.07 1.77 -4.79
N LEU A 32 2.97 2.04 -4.11
CA LEU A 32 2.25 1.03 -3.36
C LEU A 32 1.71 -0.05 -4.31
N CYS A 33 1.76 -1.31 -3.88
CA CYS A 33 1.06 -2.39 -4.55
C CYS A 33 -0.42 -2.05 -4.55
N ALA A 34 -1.01 -2.10 -5.74
CA ALA A 34 -2.44 -1.94 -5.94
C ALA A 34 -3.06 -3.21 -6.54
N PHE A 35 -2.22 -4.21 -6.84
CA PHE A 35 -2.63 -5.46 -7.44
C PHE A 35 -1.91 -6.66 -6.81
N TRP A 36 -2.66 -7.72 -6.56
CA TRP A 36 -2.17 -9.04 -6.19
C TRP A 36 -2.19 -9.98 -7.40
N THR A 37 -1.26 -10.92 -7.45
CA THR A 37 -1.17 -11.92 -8.54
C THR A 37 -2.16 -13.06 -8.31
N VAL A 38 -2.94 -13.47 -9.32
CA VAL A 38 -3.90 -14.59 -9.21
C VAL A 38 -3.31 -15.86 -9.84
N PRO A 39 -3.27 -17.01 -9.14
CA PRO A 39 -4.03 -17.36 -7.93
C PRO A 39 -3.31 -17.14 -6.59
N CYS A 40 -2.03 -16.79 -6.59
CA CYS A 40 -1.22 -16.82 -5.36
C CYS A 40 -1.45 -15.64 -4.38
N GLN A 41 -2.29 -14.68 -4.74
CA GLN A 41 -2.70 -13.51 -3.95
C GLN A 41 -1.55 -12.71 -3.31
N HIS A 42 -0.38 -12.72 -3.93
CA HIS A 42 0.76 -11.95 -3.45
C HIS A 42 0.75 -10.53 -4.00
N ALA A 43 1.03 -9.56 -3.12
CA ALA A 43 1.29 -8.18 -3.49
C ALA A 43 2.53 -8.06 -4.37
N GLY A 44 2.31 -8.10 -5.68
CA GLY A 44 3.39 -8.10 -6.65
C GLY A 44 3.64 -6.73 -7.26
N ALA A 45 2.57 -6.03 -7.67
CA ALA A 45 2.71 -4.90 -8.57
C ALA A 45 1.81 -3.69 -8.24
N CYS A 46 2.32 -2.50 -8.55
CA CYS A 46 1.51 -1.29 -8.66
C CYS A 46 0.75 -1.27 -9.99
N LYS A 47 -0.22 -0.36 -10.14
CA LYS A 47 -1.02 -0.20 -11.37
C LYS A 47 -0.18 -0.11 -12.66
N LYS A 48 0.92 0.64 -12.61
CA LYS A 48 1.82 0.80 -13.77
C LYS A 48 2.55 -0.50 -14.10
N CYS A 49 3.10 -1.18 -13.11
CA CYS A 49 3.82 -2.44 -13.32
C CYS A 49 2.88 -3.56 -13.74
N ALA A 50 1.70 -3.66 -13.13
CA ALA A 50 0.68 -4.64 -13.48
C ALA A 50 0.22 -4.48 -14.94
N MET A 51 -0.12 -3.25 -15.36
CA MET A 51 -0.48 -2.98 -16.76
C MET A 51 0.68 -3.19 -17.73
N ARG A 52 1.91 -2.92 -17.31
CA ARG A 52 3.11 -3.17 -18.13
C ARG A 52 3.41 -4.67 -18.26
N LEU A 53 3.06 -5.46 -17.25
CA LEU A 53 3.16 -6.92 -17.28
C LEU A 53 1.99 -7.56 -18.03
N ALA A 54 0.87 -6.83 -18.24
CA ALA A 54 -0.30 -7.04 -19.10
C ALA A 54 -0.96 -8.43 -19.10
N THR A 55 -0.20 -9.50 -19.26
CA THR A 55 -0.67 -10.85 -19.54
C THR A 55 0.26 -11.87 -18.88
N GLY A 56 0.09 -12.04 -17.57
CA GLY A 56 0.72 -13.13 -16.82
C GLY A 56 2.26 -13.12 -16.75
N GLY A 57 2.78 -13.90 -15.82
CA GLY A 57 4.21 -13.99 -15.59
C GLY A 57 4.53 -14.83 -14.37
N LYS A 58 5.76 -14.70 -13.86
CA LYS A 58 6.20 -15.39 -12.64
C LYS A 58 6.09 -14.45 -11.45
N CYS A 59 5.36 -14.85 -10.41
CA CYS A 59 5.25 -14.10 -9.17
C CYS A 59 6.63 -14.07 -8.50
N LYS A 60 7.13 -12.87 -8.17
CA LYS A 60 8.42 -12.71 -7.48
C LYS A 60 8.40 -13.14 -6.01
N VAL A 61 7.21 -13.34 -5.43
CA VAL A 61 7.06 -13.72 -4.02
C VAL A 61 7.11 -15.23 -3.86
N CYS A 62 6.30 -15.98 -4.61
CA CYS A 62 6.22 -17.44 -4.50
C CYS A 62 6.79 -18.20 -5.71
N GLY A 63 7.17 -17.51 -6.79
CA GLY A 63 7.62 -18.15 -8.01
C GLY A 63 6.52 -18.80 -8.84
N ALA A 64 5.25 -18.72 -8.43
CA ALA A 64 4.13 -19.29 -9.18
C ALA A 64 3.85 -18.49 -10.45
N LEU A 65 3.43 -19.18 -11.50
CA LEU A 65 2.89 -18.53 -12.69
C LEU A 65 1.50 -17.98 -12.36
N PHE A 66 1.27 -16.71 -12.66
CA PHE A 66 -0.03 -16.06 -12.53
C PHE A 66 -0.51 -15.68 -13.92
N ALA A 67 -1.82 -15.82 -14.15
CA ALA A 67 -2.44 -15.46 -15.43
C ALA A 67 -2.96 -14.02 -15.45
N GLY A 68 -3.20 -13.45 -14.25
CA GLY A 68 -3.82 -12.15 -14.11
C GLY A 68 -3.47 -11.44 -12.81
N TRP A 69 -3.84 -10.16 -12.78
CA TRP A 69 -3.70 -9.26 -11.65
C TRP A 69 -5.08 -8.90 -11.12
N GLU A 70 -5.29 -9.03 -9.82
CA GLU A 70 -6.52 -8.62 -9.14
C GLU A 70 -6.25 -7.39 -8.29
N ARG A 71 -7.18 -6.43 -8.26
CA ARG A 71 -7.03 -5.22 -7.46
C ARG A 71 -7.26 -5.56 -5.98
N ILE A 72 -6.42 -4.99 -5.12
CA ILE A 72 -6.50 -5.05 -3.67
C ILE A 72 -7.36 -3.92 -3.12
#